data_AF-A0A1P8WHU2-F1
#
_entry.id   AF-A0A1P8WHU2-F1
#
_cell.length_a   1.000
_cell.length_b   1.000
_cell.length_c   1.000
_cell.angle_alpha   90.00
_cell.angle_beta   90.00
_cell.angle_gamma   90.00
#
_symmetry.space_group_name_H-M   'P 1'
#
loop_
_entity.id
_entity.type
_entity.pdbx_description
1 polymer ?
#
loop_
_entity_poly.entity_id
_entity_poly.type
_entity_poly.pdbx_seq_one_letter_code
_entity_poly.pdbx_strand_id
1 'polypeptide(L)' 'MSEETIDAVDDQEFEEICSDEVDRVVEILDSLIENTQSENIKHFLEEASSNIYYLVYEDESEDSSLEQAA' A
#
# COMPACT_ATOMS: atom_id res chain seq x y z
N MET A 1 17.65 26.82 20.34
CA MET A 1 17.24 26.89 18.93
C MET A 1 15.81 26.43 18.88
N SER A 2 14.96 27.29 18.34
CA SER A 2 13.52 27.12 18.14
C SER A 2 13.22 25.93 17.23
N GLU A 3 12.40 25.00 17.75
CA GLU A 3 11.14 24.50 17.17
C GLU A 3 11.07 24.33 15.65
N GLU A 4 10.91 23.09 15.17
CA GLU A 4 10.01 22.78 14.05
C GLU A 4 9.56 21.30 14.09
N THR A 5 8.44 21.08 14.78
CA THR A 5 7.29 20.28 14.35
C THR A 5 7.54 18.91 13.67
N ILE A 6 7.70 17.85 14.48
CA ILE A 6 7.34 16.48 14.04
C ILE A 6 5.86 16.17 14.40
N ASP A 7 5.20 17.08 15.14
CA ASP A 7 3.91 16.86 15.81
C ASP A 7 2.69 17.41 15.04
N ALA A 8 2.77 17.55 13.71
CA ALA A 8 1.67 18.08 12.89
C ALA A 8 1.20 17.15 11.77
N VAL A 9 1.44 15.85 11.92
CA VAL A 9 0.90 14.82 10.99
C VAL A 9 -0.27 14.04 11.60
N ASP A 10 -0.52 14.18 12.90
CA ASP A 10 -1.46 13.31 13.65
C ASP A 10 -2.94 13.68 13.46
N ASP A 11 -3.25 14.91 13.02
CA ASP A 11 -4.62 15.41 12.82
C ASP A 11 -4.96 15.69 11.34
N GLN A 12 -4.12 15.27 10.39
CA GLN A 12 -4.48 15.29 8.98
C GLN A 12 -5.08 13.93 8.63
N GLU A 13 -6.41 13.86 8.55
CA GLU A 13 -7.10 12.75 7.87
C GLU A 13 -6.49 12.63 6.47
N PHE A 14 -5.71 11.57 6.25
CA PHE A 14 -5.18 11.23 4.95
C PHE A 14 -6.35 10.94 4.00
N GLU A 15 -6.16 11.21 2.71
CA GLU A 15 -7.13 10.85 1.69
C GLU A 15 -7.35 9.32 1.64
N GLU A 16 -8.60 8.89 1.52
CA GLU A 16 -8.93 7.47 1.37
C GLU A 16 -8.41 6.93 0.03
N ILE A 17 -7.78 5.76 0.08
CA ILE A 17 -7.22 5.11 -1.12
C ILE A 17 -8.35 4.45 -1.91
N CYS A 18 -8.47 4.80 -3.19
CA CYS A 18 -9.44 4.18 -4.11
C CYS A 18 -8.83 3.02 -4.92
N SER A 19 -9.65 2.05 -5.31
CA SER A 19 -9.23 0.90 -6.15
C SER A 19 -8.57 1.32 -7.46
N ASP A 20 -9.13 2.33 -8.14
CA ASP A 20 -8.57 2.87 -9.40
C ASP A 20 -7.16 3.48 -9.23
N GLU A 21 -6.84 3.96 -8.02
CA GLU A 21 -5.51 4.45 -7.71
C GLU A 21 -4.53 3.30 -7.46
N VAL A 22 -4.96 2.29 -6.69
CA VAL A 22 -4.19 1.05 -6.48
C VAL A 22 -3.84 0.38 -7.79
N ASP A 23 -4.81 0.20 -8.69
CA ASP A 23 -4.60 -0.45 -9.99
C ASP A 23 -3.52 0.27 -10.80
N ARG A 24 -3.58 1.61 -10.86
CA ARG A 24 -2.58 2.43 -11.57
C ARG A 24 -1.19 2.32 -10.95
N VAL A 25 -1.10 2.28 -9.62
CA VAL A 25 0.18 2.16 -8.93
C VAL A 25 0.79 0.77 -9.14
N VAL A 26 -0.01 -0.28 -9.04
CA VAL A 26 0.42 -1.67 -9.30
C VAL A 26 0.94 -1.82 -10.73
N GLU A 27 0.24 -1.30 -11.74
CA GLU A 27 0.71 -1.34 -13.15
C GLU A 27 2.08 -0.67 -13.35
N ILE A 28 2.30 0.46 -12.66
CA ILE A 28 3.59 1.18 -12.71
C ILE A 28 4.68 0.37 -12.00
N LEU A 29 4.37 -0.24 -10.86
CA LEU A 29 5.31 -1.08 -10.13
C LEU A 29 5.70 -2.31 -10.93
N ASP A 30 4.76 -2.97 -11.60
CA ASP A 30 5.02 -4.11 -12.48
C ASP A 30 5.95 -3.70 -13.64
N SER A 31 5.64 -2.57 -14.28
CA SER A 31 6.50 -2.01 -15.33
C SER A 31 7.92 -1.72 -14.81
N LEU A 32 8.05 -1.25 -13.57
CA LEU A 32 9.34 -0.95 -12.95
C LEU A 32 10.11 -2.23 -12.59
N ILE A 33 9.42 -3.28 -12.12
CA ILE A 33 9.99 -4.61 -11.85
C ILE A 33 10.58 -5.20 -13.13
N GLU A 34 9.84 -5.14 -14.25
CA GLU A 34 10.26 -5.66 -15.55
C GLU A 34 11.55 -4.99 -16.05
N ASN A 35 11.69 -3.68 -15.84
CA ASN A 35 12.83 -2.89 -16.31
C ASN A 35 14.01 -2.88 -15.33
N THR A 36 13.80 -3.28 -14.08
CA THR A 36 14.84 -3.32 -13.05
C THR A 36 15.75 -4.53 -13.25
N GLN A 37 17.06 -4.35 -13.09
CA GLN A 37 18.05 -5.45 -13.20
C GLN A 37 18.48 -6.02 -11.85
N SER A 38 18.38 -5.23 -10.78
CA SER A 38 18.78 -5.64 -9.43
C SER A 38 17.70 -6.50 -8.79
N GLU A 39 18.04 -7.74 -8.44
CA GLU A 39 17.13 -8.68 -7.77
C GLU A 39 16.64 -8.13 -6.43
N ASN A 40 17.51 -7.48 -5.65
CA ASN A 40 17.12 -6.88 -4.38
C ASN A 40 16.06 -5.78 -4.58
N ILE A 41 16.19 -4.98 -5.65
CA ILE A 41 15.22 -3.91 -5.93
C ILE A 41 13.90 -4.52 -6.40
N LYS A 42 13.93 -5.58 -7.21
CA LYS A 42 12.71 -6.29 -7.62
C LYS A 42 11.94 -6.80 -6.41
N HIS A 43 12.61 -7.45 -5.47
CA HIS A 43 11.98 -7.96 -4.25
C HIS A 43 11.25 -6.85 -3.48
N PHE A 44 11.89 -5.69 -3.30
CA PHE A 44 11.25 -4.55 -2.64
C PHE A 44 10.03 -4.02 -3.40
N LEU A 45 10.08 -4.01 -4.73
CA LEU A 45 8.97 -3.56 -5.56
C LEU A 45 7.80 -4.57 -5.54
N GLU A 46 8.09 -5.86 -5.53
CA GLU A 46 7.09 -6.93 -5.41
C GLU A 46 6.38 -6.88 -4.04
N GLU A 47 7.13 -6.67 -2.96
CA GLU A 47 6.56 -6.47 -1.62
C GLU A 47 5.70 -5.20 -1.55
N ALA A 48 6.17 -4.10 -2.14
CA ALA A 48 5.41 -2.85 -2.18
C ALA A 48 4.10 -2.99 -2.97
N SER A 49 4.15 -3.65 -4.14
CA SER A 49 2.97 -3.91 -4.98
C SER A 49 1.92 -4.73 -4.22
N SER A 50 2.36 -5.79 -3.53
CA SER A 50 1.49 -6.62 -2.69
C SER A 50 0.86 -5.81 -1.55
N ASN A 51 1.67 -5.05 -0.80
CA ASN A 51 1.16 -4.24 0.32
C ASN A 51 0.13 -3.21 -0.13
N ILE A 52 0.35 -2.55 -1.26
CA ILE A 52 -0.57 -1.54 -1.79
C ILE A 52 -1.88 -2.17 -2.27
N TYR A 53 -1.81 -3.34 -2.92
CA TYR A 53 -2.98 -4.11 -3.29
C TYR A 53 -3.85 -4.44 -2.07
N TYR A 54 -3.21 -4.86 -0.98
CA TYR A 54 -3.91 -5.21 0.25
C TYR A 54 -4.62 -4.03 0.95
N LEU A 55 -4.17 -2.78 0.75
CA LEU A 55 -4.81 -1.61 1.37
C LEU A 55 -6.27 -1.41 0.95
N VAL A 56 -6.68 -1.93 -0.21
CA VAL A 56 -8.07 -1.82 -0.70
C VAL A 56 -8.79 -3.15 -0.69
N TYR A 57 -8.06 -4.26 -0.89
CA TYR A 57 -8.69 -5.58 -1.11
C TYR A 57 -8.59 -6.52 0.10
N GLU A 58 -7.77 -6.23 1.12
CA GLU A 58 -7.68 -7.04 2.34
C GLU A 58 -8.74 -6.66 3.38
N ASP A 59 -9.31 -5.45 3.31
CA ASP A 59 -10.46 -5.01 4.13
C ASP A 59 -11.72 -5.87 3.89
N GLU A 60 -11.85 -6.51 2.72
CA GLU A 60 -12.93 -7.49 2.45
C GLU A 60 -12.65 -8.91 2.97
N SER A 61 -11.39 -9.23 3.34
CA SER A 61 -10.97 -10.59 3.70
C SER A 61 -11.00 -10.87 5.21
N GLU A 62 -10.86 -9.85 6.06
CA GLU A 62 -10.94 -10.02 7.52
C GLU A 62 -12.39 -10.18 8.04
N ASP A 63 -13.41 -9.67 7.34
CA ASP A 63 -14.83 -9.88 7.73
C ASP A 63 -15.35 -11.29 7.38
N SER A 64 -14.76 -11.93 6.36
CA SER A 64 -15.18 -13.25 5.89
C SER A 64 -14.75 -14.42 6.79
N SER A 65 -13.86 -14.18 7.78
CA SER A 65 -13.35 -15.23 8.69
C SER A 65 -14.07 -15.28 10.04
N LEU A 66 -14.92 -14.31 10.38
CA LEU A 66 -15.67 -14.29 11.65
C LEU A 66 -17.05 -14.96 11.58
N GLU A 67 -17.65 -15.11 10.39
CA GLU A 67 -19.03 -15.63 10.26
C GLU A 67 -19.14 -17.17 10.13
N GLN A 68 -18.02 -17.90 10.05
CA GLN A 68 -18.02 -19.37 10.05
C GLN A 68 -17.93 -20.01 11.46
N ALA A 69 -17.99 -19.21 12.52
CA ALA A 69 -17.92 -19.68 13.91
C ALA A 69 -19.16 -19.31 14.76
N ALA A 70 -20.36 -19.27 14.16
CA ALA A 70 -21.64 -19.10 14.86
C ALA A 70 -22.63 -20.25 14.56
#